data_AF-M3ZD83-F1
#
_entry.id   AF-M3ZD83-F1
#
_cell.length_a   1.000
_cell.length_b   1.000
_cell.length_c   1.000
_cell.angle_alpha   90.00
_cell.angle_beta   90.00
_cell.angle_gamma   90.00
#
_symmetry.space_group_name_H-M   'P 1'
#
loop_
_entity.id
_entity.type
_entity.pdbx_description
1 polymer ?
#
loop_
_entity_poly.entity_id
_entity_poly.type
_entity_poly.pdbx_seq_one_letter_code
_entity_poly.pdbx_strand_id
1 'polypeptide(L)'
;MMISYILRIGISHLAQHGKTVMGGLETAVKNIDNIKNAYAKLSVMHSEKLHVDPDNFRVLAECITVVVAAKFGPSVFTAGFQEAWQKFLAVVVSALGRQYH
;
A
#
# COMPACT_ATOMS: atom_id res chain seq x y z
N MET A 1 -18.90 -25.90 11.48
CA MET A 1 -19.55 -24.59 11.29
C MET A 1 -18.70 -23.41 11.79
N MET A 2 -18.10 -23.48 12.99
CA MET A 2 -17.33 -22.37 13.58
C MET A 2 -16.03 -22.00 12.82
N ILE A 3 -15.26 -23.00 12.36
CA ILE A 3 -14.01 -22.77 11.59
C ILE A 3 -14.30 -22.07 10.26
N SER A 4 -15.31 -22.52 9.51
CA SER A 4 -15.72 -21.89 8.26
C SER A 4 -16.23 -20.45 8.45
N TYR A 5 -16.87 -20.16 9.59
CA TYR A 5 -17.33 -18.81 9.92
C TYR A 5 -16.17 -17.85 10.23
N ILE A 6 -15.18 -18.31 10.99
CA ILE A 6 -13.94 -17.55 11.28
C ILE A 6 -13.17 -17.29 9.99
N LEU A 7 -13.02 -18.29 9.12
CA LEU A 7 -12.40 -18.12 7.81
C LEU A 7 -13.14 -17.09 6.95
N ARG A 8 -14.49 -17.14 6.93
CA ARG A 8 -15.30 -16.20 6.15
C ARG A 8 -15.19 -14.77 6.67
N ILE A 9 -15.18 -14.58 7.98
CA ILE A 9 -14.94 -13.26 8.61
C ILE A 9 -13.52 -12.78 8.32
N GLY A 10 -12.50 -13.64 8.47
CA GLY A 10 -11.11 -13.27 8.18
C GLY A 10 -10.94 -12.74 6.76
N ILE A 11 -11.57 -13.41 5.78
CA ILE A 11 -11.54 -12.99 4.37
C ILE A 11 -12.27 -11.66 4.17
N SER A 12 -13.42 -11.42 4.81
CA SER A 12 -14.15 -10.16 4.64
C SER A 12 -13.40 -8.97 5.24
N HIS A 13 -12.78 -9.15 6.40
CA HIS A 13 -11.93 -8.11 7.02
C HIS A 13 -10.72 -7.80 6.14
N LEU A 14 -10.06 -8.83 5.60
CA LEU A 14 -8.92 -8.64 4.70
C LEU A 14 -9.33 -7.90 3.42
N ALA A 15 -10.46 -8.27 2.81
CA ALA A 15 -10.97 -7.59 1.62
C ALA A 15 -11.31 -6.11 1.90
N GLN A 16 -11.90 -5.82 3.07
CA GLN A 16 -12.20 -4.45 3.48
C GLN A 16 -10.94 -3.63 3.75
N HIS A 17 -9.94 -4.22 4.38
CA HIS A 17 -8.65 -3.57 4.58
C HIS A 17 -7.93 -3.33 3.24
N GLY A 18 -7.97 -4.30 2.32
CA GLY A 18 -7.46 -4.15 0.96
C GLY A 18 -8.04 -2.93 0.24
N LYS A 19 -9.36 -2.70 0.34
CA LYS A 19 -9.99 -1.47 -0.19
C LYS A 19 -9.43 -0.20 0.45
N THR A 20 -9.18 -0.23 1.76
CA THR A 20 -8.60 0.90 2.50
C THR A 20 -7.19 1.22 2.02
N VAL A 21 -6.34 0.19 1.84
CA VAL A 21 -4.97 0.34 1.32
C VAL A 21 -4.98 0.89 -0.10
N MET A 22 -5.84 0.36 -0.98
CA MET A 22 -5.97 0.86 -2.36
C MET A 22 -6.48 2.30 -2.42
N GLY A 23 -7.42 2.69 -1.54
CA GLY A 23 -7.85 4.08 -1.40
C GLY A 23 -6.73 5.00 -0.89
N GLY A 24 -5.82 4.47 -0.08
CA GLY A 24 -4.56 5.14 0.27
C GLY A 24 -3.74 5.46 -0.98
N LEU A 25 -3.41 4.46 -1.80
CA LEU A 25 -2.67 4.64 -3.06
C LEU A 25 -3.37 5.64 -4.01
N GLU A 26 -4.70 5.58 -4.12
CA GLU A 26 -5.47 6.57 -4.90
C GLU A 26 -5.27 8.00 -4.38
N THR A 27 -5.24 8.18 -3.06
CA THR A 27 -4.95 9.48 -2.42
C THR A 27 -3.55 9.97 -2.78
N ALA A 28 -2.54 9.09 -2.81
CA ALA A 28 -1.19 9.47 -3.27
C ALA A 28 -1.19 9.89 -4.74
N VAL A 29 -1.86 9.16 -5.64
CA VAL A 29 -1.94 9.54 -7.06
C VAL A 29 -2.58 10.92 -7.22
N LYS A 30 -3.67 11.20 -6.49
CA LYS A 30 -4.36 12.50 -6.51
C LYS A 30 -3.54 13.66 -5.92
N ASN A 31 -2.49 13.36 -5.16
CA ASN A 31 -1.64 14.35 -4.48
C ASN A 31 -0.17 14.13 -4.83
N ILE A 32 0.15 13.75 -6.06
CA ILE A 32 1.49 13.23 -6.44
C ILE A 32 2.64 14.20 -6.12
N ASP A 33 2.41 15.50 -6.22
CA ASP A 33 3.39 16.55 -5.90
C ASP A 33 3.49 16.85 -4.39
N ASN A 34 2.57 16.32 -3.57
CA ASN A 34 2.41 16.66 -2.16
C ASN A 34 2.10 15.44 -1.25
N ILE A 35 2.49 14.23 -1.67
CA ILE A 35 2.16 12.96 -0.99
C ILE A 35 2.53 13.00 0.51
N LYS A 36 3.68 13.61 0.84
CA LYS A 36 4.18 13.70 2.23
C LYS A 36 3.19 14.40 3.16
N ASN A 37 2.59 15.50 2.72
CA ASN A 37 1.60 16.22 3.52
C ASN A 37 0.25 15.49 3.52
N ALA A 38 -0.16 14.93 2.38
CA ALA A 38 -1.37 14.12 2.28
C ALA A 38 -1.36 12.93 3.25
N TYR A 39 -0.19 12.33 3.49
CA TYR A 39 0.00 11.18 4.38
C TYR A 39 0.42 11.53 5.80
N ALA A 40 0.56 12.80 6.18
CA ALA A 40 1.08 13.18 7.50
C ALA A 40 0.31 12.49 8.66
N LYS A 41 -1.02 12.52 8.64
CA LYS A 41 -1.85 11.85 9.66
C LYS A 41 -1.76 10.33 9.59
N LEU A 42 -1.61 9.78 8.39
CA LEU A 42 -1.52 8.34 8.18
C LEU A 42 -0.18 7.79 8.68
N SER A 43 0.91 8.54 8.45
CA SER A 43 2.24 8.22 8.95
C SER A 43 2.26 8.17 10.49
N VAL A 44 1.70 9.19 11.16
CA VAL A 44 1.54 9.21 12.63
C VAL A 44 0.72 8.01 13.13
N MET A 45 -0.39 7.68 12.45
CA MET A 45 -1.19 6.52 12.83
C MET A 45 -0.37 5.22 12.77
N HIS A 46 0.44 5.04 11.73
CA HIS A 46 1.24 3.83 11.57
C HIS A 46 2.42 3.75 12.55
N SER A 47 3.03 4.88 12.91
CA SER A 47 4.10 4.92 13.90
C SER A 47 3.57 4.82 15.34
N GLU A 48 2.70 5.72 15.76
CA GLU A 48 2.33 5.90 17.18
C GLU A 48 1.19 5.01 17.66
N LYS A 49 0.33 4.51 16.75
CA LYS A 49 -0.83 3.68 17.13
C LYS A 49 -0.64 2.23 16.72
N LEU A 50 -0.28 2.01 15.46
CA LEU A 50 -0.16 0.66 14.91
C LEU A 50 1.23 0.06 15.12
N HIS A 51 2.25 0.88 15.39
CA HIS A 51 3.63 0.46 15.62
C HIS A 51 4.17 -0.46 14.51
N VAL A 52 3.81 -0.18 13.26
CA VAL A 52 4.24 -0.98 12.11
C VAL A 52 5.69 -0.65 11.80
N ASP A 53 6.60 -1.63 11.80
CA ASP A 53 7.99 -1.38 11.36
C ASP A 53 8.01 -0.79 9.93
N PRO A 54 8.69 0.35 9.70
CA PRO A 54 8.79 0.99 8.38
C PRO A 54 9.20 0.06 7.23
N ASP A 55 10.02 -0.96 7.50
CA ASP A 55 10.49 -1.89 6.46
C ASP A 55 9.34 -2.75 5.90
N ASN A 56 8.27 -2.97 6.67
CA ASN A 56 7.09 -3.70 6.19
C ASN A 56 6.35 -2.97 5.06
N PHE A 57 6.47 -1.65 4.95
CA PHE A 57 5.88 -0.93 3.82
C PHE A 57 6.57 -1.28 2.50
N ARG A 58 7.89 -1.50 2.53
CA ARG A 58 8.66 -1.92 1.35
C ARG A 58 8.23 -3.30 0.90
N VAL A 59 8.09 -4.24 1.84
CA VAL A 59 7.61 -5.60 1.57
C VAL A 59 6.21 -5.56 0.92
N LEU A 60 5.28 -4.79 1.50
CA LEU A 60 3.94 -4.67 0.94
C LEU A 60 3.96 -4.05 -0.46
N ALA A 61 4.78 -3.02 -0.69
CA ALA A 61 4.93 -2.38 -2.00
C ALA A 61 5.44 -3.37 -3.07
N GLU A 62 6.39 -4.25 -2.73
CA GLU A 62 6.88 -5.32 -3.60
C GLU A 62 5.79 -6.35 -3.89
N CYS A 63 5.05 -6.80 -2.86
CA CYS A 63 3.92 -7.72 -3.05
C CYS A 63 2.86 -7.15 -3.99
N ILE A 64 2.47 -5.88 -3.82
CA ILE A 64 1.50 -5.22 -4.70
C ILE A 64 2.05 -5.16 -6.13
N THR A 65 3.34 -4.84 -6.30
CA THR A 65 3.99 -4.82 -7.62
C THR A 65 3.85 -6.17 -8.32
N VAL A 66 4.16 -7.28 -7.64
CA VAL A 66 4.05 -8.63 -8.21
C VAL A 66 2.61 -8.92 -8.63
N VAL A 67 1.63 -8.57 -7.79
CA VAL A 67 0.20 -8.79 -8.10
C VAL A 67 -0.26 -7.94 -9.29
N VAL A 68 0.16 -6.69 -9.38
CA VAL A 68 -0.14 -5.79 -10.52
C VAL A 68 0.48 -6.34 -11.80
N ALA A 69 1.76 -6.72 -11.76
CA ALA A 69 2.45 -7.30 -12.91
C ALA A 69 1.77 -8.59 -13.40
N ALA A 70 1.43 -9.50 -12.48
CA ALA A 70 0.75 -10.75 -12.81
C ALA A 70 -0.67 -10.51 -13.37
N LYS A 71 -1.39 -9.51 -12.84
CA LYS A 71 -2.77 -9.21 -13.26
C LYS A 71 -2.84 -8.60 -14.66
N PHE A 72 -1.91 -7.71 -14.97
CA PHE A 72 -1.96 -6.92 -16.20
C PHE A 72 -1.08 -7.48 -17.32
N GLY A 73 -0.10 -8.32 -17.00
CA GLY A 73 0.78 -8.96 -17.97
C GLY A 73 1.72 -7.96 -18.68
N PRO A 74 2.64 -8.46 -19.53
CA PRO A 74 3.71 -7.64 -20.11
C PRO A 74 3.23 -6.62 -21.15
N SER A 75 2.02 -6.77 -21.69
CA SER A 75 1.44 -5.81 -22.64
C SER A 75 1.06 -4.48 -21.98
N VAL A 76 0.76 -4.50 -20.68
CA VAL A 76 0.38 -3.31 -19.91
C VAL A 76 1.48 -2.96 -18.90
N PHE A 77 2.00 -3.95 -18.16
CA PHE A 77 3.11 -3.78 -17.23
C PHE A 77 4.45 -3.84 -17.97
N THR A 78 4.67 -2.87 -18.85
CA THR A 78 5.91 -2.70 -19.62
C THR A 78 7.06 -2.25 -18.71
N ALA A 79 8.29 -2.28 -19.22
CA ALA A 79 9.46 -1.79 -18.47
C ALA A 79 9.30 -0.33 -18.00
N GLY A 80 8.76 0.55 -18.86
CA GLY A 80 8.50 1.94 -18.50
C GLY A 80 7.38 2.09 -17.46
N PHE A 81 6.35 1.25 -17.53
CA PHE A 81 5.32 1.20 -16.49
C PHE A 81 5.93 0.76 -15.15
N GLN A 82 6.72 -0.32 -15.15
CA GLN A 82 7.40 -0.81 -13.95
C GLN A 82 8.29 0.27 -13.33
N GLU A 83 9.07 1.00 -14.13
CA GLU A 83 9.93 2.08 -13.65
C GLU A 83 9.10 3.17 -12.94
N ALA A 84 8.04 3.66 -13.58
CA ALA A 84 7.16 4.68 -13.01
C ALA A 84 6.48 4.18 -11.74
N TRP A 85 5.99 2.93 -11.76
CA TRP A 85 5.33 2.27 -10.63
C TRP A 85 6.28 2.14 -9.42
N GLN A 86 7.51 1.70 -9.65
CA GLN A 86 8.53 1.54 -8.60
C GLN A 86 8.92 2.90 -7.98
N LYS A 87 9.11 3.94 -8.80
CA LYS A 87 9.37 5.29 -8.30
C LYS A 87 8.21 5.84 -7.49
N PHE A 88 6.97 5.63 -7.96
CA PHE A 88 5.77 6.03 -7.24
C PHE A 88 5.69 5.34 -5.87
N LEU A 89 5.85 4.01 -5.81
CA LEU A 89 5.80 3.28 -4.55
C LEU A 89 6.95 3.65 -3.60
N ALA A 90 8.14 3.94 -4.12
CA ALA A 90 9.25 4.44 -3.29
C ALA A 90 8.90 5.76 -2.59
N VAL A 91 8.22 6.68 -3.29
CA VAL A 91 7.74 7.94 -2.70
C VAL A 91 6.64 7.68 -1.66
N VAL A 92 5.71 6.77 -1.93
CA VAL A 92 4.66 6.35 -0.99
C VAL A 92 5.26 5.79 0.30
N VAL A 93 6.20 4.86 0.20
CA VAL A 93 6.90 4.25 1.34
C VAL A 93 7.66 5.32 2.14
N SER A 94 8.39 6.20 1.44
CA SER A 94 9.11 7.31 2.09
C SER A 94 8.17 8.26 2.84
N ALA A 95 6.98 8.55 2.29
CA ALA A 95 6.00 9.41 2.93
C ALA A 95 5.35 8.76 4.16
N LEU A 96 5.06 7.45 4.12
CA LEU A 96 4.53 6.71 5.26
C LEU A 96 5.55 6.57 6.40
N GLY A 97 6.83 6.41 6.07
CA GLY A 97 7.93 6.33 7.05
C GLY A 97 8.32 7.66 7.70
N ARG A 98 7.71 8.80 7.31
CA ARG A 98 8.20 10.12 7.70
C ARG A 98 8.11 10.45 9.20
N GLN A 99 7.04 10.01 9.87
CA GLN A 99 6.75 10.33 11.28
C GLN A 99 7.20 9.21 12.22
N TYR A 100 8.11 8.35 11.76
CA TYR A 100 8.82 7.38 12.57
C TYR A 100 10.07 8.08 13.12
N HIS A 101 9.86 8.85 14.18
CA HIS A 101 10.91 9.52 14.94
C HIS A 101 11.52 8.59 15.97
#